data_AF-A0A7C5SAD8-F1
#
_entry.id   AF-A0A7C5SAD8-F1
#
_cell.length_a   1.000
_cell.length_b   1.000
_cell.length_c   1.000
_cell.angle_alpha   90.00
_cell.angle_beta   90.00
_cell.angle_gamma   90.00
#
_symmetry.space_group_name_H-M   'P 1'
#
loop_
_entity.id
_entity.type
_entity.pdbx_description
1 polymer ?
#
loop_
_entity_poly.entity_id
_entity_poly.type
_entity_poly.pdbx_seq_one_letter_code
_entity_poly.pdbx_strand_id
1 'polypeptide(L)'
;MKRIAVLIILVALLLSAPGYGSQWKFFEHRYKYKLGDVLEADKFVKKDGYWEGYRGNKLVGYVFLSKDWTKKLVGYSGKHMETLIGLDPNGVITGVKLIFHSEPIVLIGLKDENYLEFLKQYRGKNIKEDLAVGKGISMDAITGATVTAVVQNAIILGSARKVATAAGIARFARAKMEKKKISRKYTPLTWRELVDLKAIRNIVVRSEQLGIKDKGVYLDLYFGVLTPPSIGRNVLGDKLYNDTMKALKKGESAIFVFARGKGSFIGSGFARGGIFDRFHISQNDKTFVFRDIDYRKITRIRAKGAPEIKEGGIFIVRSEDFEQTLPFEFNLILTYRVGSKKEFKSFSSRYKIPERFLE
;
A
#
# COMPACT_ATOMS: atom_id res chain seq x y z
N MET A 1 65.53 0.50 11.05
CA MET A 1 64.25 -0.14 10.65
C MET A 1 63.13 0.73 11.20
N LYS A 2 62.45 1.53 10.37
CA LYS A 2 61.08 1.27 9.85
C LYS A 2 60.10 0.90 11.00
N ARG A 3 58.95 1.55 11.23
CA ARG A 3 58.16 2.55 10.50
C ARG A 3 57.02 3.05 11.43
N ILE A 4 56.83 4.36 11.45
CA ILE A 4 55.57 5.09 11.23
C ILE A 4 54.45 4.94 12.29
N ALA A 5 54.37 5.95 13.18
CA ALA A 5 53.11 6.51 13.63
C ALA A 5 52.67 7.58 12.61
N VAL A 6 51.50 7.42 11.98
CA VAL A 6 50.93 8.47 11.13
C VAL A 6 50.14 9.42 12.02
N LEU A 7 50.69 10.63 12.14
CA LEU A 7 50.09 11.83 12.70
C LEU A 7 48.95 12.29 11.77
N ILE A 8 47.74 12.49 12.32
CA ILE A 8 46.63 13.15 11.63
C ILE A 8 46.96 14.64 11.56
N ILE A 9 47.29 15.15 10.37
CA ILE A 9 47.40 16.58 10.11
C ILE A 9 46.06 17.04 9.52
N LEU A 10 45.35 17.83 10.31
CA LEU A 10 44.14 18.56 9.93
C LEU A 10 44.59 19.89 9.32
N VAL A 11 44.59 20.01 7.99
CA VAL A 11 44.80 21.32 7.32
C VAL A 11 43.44 21.91 7.00
N ALA A 12 43.01 22.86 7.83
CA ALA A 12 41.96 23.81 7.49
C ALA A 12 42.56 24.89 6.57
N LEU A 13 42.17 24.90 5.30
CA LEU A 13 42.48 25.97 4.38
C LEU A 13 41.17 26.64 3.96
N LEU A 14 40.87 27.73 4.67
CA LEU A 14 39.89 28.75 4.31
C LEU A 14 40.40 29.47 3.05
N LEU A 15 39.79 29.16 1.91
CA LEU A 15 39.84 30.01 0.72
C LEU A 15 38.43 30.51 0.43
N SER A 16 38.24 31.79 0.76
CA SER A 16 37.11 32.62 0.35
C SER A 16 37.07 32.76 -1.17
N ALA A 17 36.15 32.05 -1.82
CA ALA A 17 35.77 32.29 -3.21
C ALA A 17 34.36 32.91 -3.23
N PRO A 18 34.15 34.04 -3.93
CA PRO A 18 32.87 34.72 -3.99
C PRO A 18 31.91 34.02 -4.97
N GLY A 19 30.65 33.85 -4.53
CA GLY A 19 29.48 33.94 -5.40
C GLY A 19 29.35 32.94 -6.55
N TYR A 20 29.11 31.66 -6.24
CA TYR A 20 28.18 30.85 -7.03
C TYR A 20 27.29 30.08 -6.08
N GLY A 21 26.23 30.76 -5.61
CA GLY A 21 25.11 30.13 -4.93
C GLY A 21 24.29 29.32 -5.91
N SER A 22 24.82 28.21 -6.41
CA SER A 22 23.99 27.11 -6.88
C SER A 22 23.83 26.14 -5.72
N GLN A 23 22.93 26.48 -4.79
CA GLN A 23 22.27 25.45 -3.99
C GLN A 23 21.80 24.38 -4.97
N TRP A 24 22.37 23.18 -4.90
CA TRP A 24 21.84 22.03 -5.62
C TRP A 24 20.41 21.82 -5.14
N LYS A 25 19.44 22.36 -5.90
CA LYS A 25 18.00 22.16 -5.72
C LYS A 25 17.64 20.73 -6.13
N PHE A 26 18.17 19.73 -5.44
CA PHE A 26 17.92 18.32 -5.74
C PHE A 26 16.48 17.88 -5.38
N PHE A 27 15.64 18.79 -4.87
CA PHE A 27 14.38 18.44 -4.20
C PHE A 27 13.17 19.35 -4.52
N GLU A 28 13.25 20.26 -5.49
CA GLU A 28 12.06 20.94 -6.03
C GLU A 28 11.53 20.17 -7.24
N HIS A 29 10.20 20.01 -7.34
CA HIS A 29 9.43 19.33 -8.40
C HIS A 29 10.24 18.88 -9.62
N ARG A 30 10.53 17.56 -9.72
CA ARG A 30 11.35 16.98 -10.79
C ARG A 30 10.76 17.21 -12.18
N TYR A 31 9.43 17.33 -12.29
CA TYR A 31 8.73 17.58 -13.54
C TYR A 31 7.89 18.86 -13.45
N LYS A 32 8.09 19.77 -14.42
CA LYS A 32 7.26 20.97 -14.57
C LYS A 32 5.83 20.57 -14.91
N TYR A 33 4.86 21.28 -14.35
CA TYR A 33 3.44 21.06 -14.61
C TYR A 33 2.67 22.37 -14.81
N LYS A 34 1.56 22.27 -15.52
CA LYS A 34 0.49 23.25 -15.65
C LYS A 34 -0.83 22.54 -15.33
N LEU A 35 -1.81 23.26 -14.80
CA LEU A 35 -3.14 22.68 -14.51
C LEU A 35 -3.80 22.09 -15.76
N GLY A 36 -3.57 22.75 -16.91
CA GLY A 36 -4.00 22.30 -18.23
C GLY A 36 -3.45 20.96 -18.69
N ASP A 37 -2.38 20.44 -18.06
CA ASP A 37 -1.78 19.16 -18.45
C ASP A 37 -2.67 17.96 -18.13
N VAL A 38 -3.61 18.12 -17.20
CA VAL A 38 -4.50 17.04 -16.74
C VAL A 38 -5.97 17.35 -16.90
N LEU A 39 -6.34 18.59 -17.20
CA LEU A 39 -7.72 19.01 -17.45
C LEU A 39 -7.75 20.15 -18.47
N GLU A 40 -8.49 19.98 -19.56
CA GLU A 40 -8.66 21.02 -20.57
C GLU A 40 -9.70 22.07 -20.13
N ALA A 41 -9.22 23.24 -19.71
CA ALA A 41 -10.05 24.38 -19.27
C ALA A 41 -9.43 25.72 -19.69
N ASP A 42 -10.27 26.73 -19.89
CA ASP A 42 -9.87 28.10 -20.25
C ASP A 42 -9.42 28.89 -19.01
N LYS A 43 -10.02 28.58 -17.85
CA LYS A 43 -9.77 29.26 -16.58
C LYS A 43 -9.73 28.26 -15.42
N PHE A 44 -8.83 28.49 -14.48
CA PHE A 44 -8.78 27.77 -13.21
C PHE A 44 -9.04 28.70 -12.03
N VAL A 45 -9.95 28.32 -11.13
CA VAL A 45 -10.26 29.05 -9.90
C VAL A 45 -9.80 28.21 -8.72
N LYS A 46 -8.89 28.75 -7.90
CA LYS A 46 -8.37 28.05 -6.73
C LYS A 46 -9.44 27.97 -5.63
N LYS A 47 -9.58 26.79 -5.04
CA LYS A 47 -10.37 26.48 -3.84
C LYS A 47 -9.44 25.94 -2.74
N ASP A 48 -10.01 25.48 -1.64
CA ASP A 48 -9.22 24.87 -0.57
C ASP A 48 -8.71 23.48 -1.01
N GLY A 49 -7.41 23.39 -1.30
CA GLY A 49 -6.73 22.14 -1.67
C GLY A 49 -6.93 21.64 -3.12
N TYR A 50 -7.68 22.35 -3.95
CA TYR A 50 -7.88 22.02 -5.38
C TYR A 50 -8.20 23.26 -6.23
N TRP A 51 -8.29 23.10 -7.54
CA TRP A 51 -8.73 24.11 -8.50
C TRP A 51 -9.95 23.62 -9.27
N GLU A 52 -10.91 24.50 -9.53
CA GLU A 52 -12.02 24.28 -10.45
C GLU A 52 -11.63 24.79 -11.84
N GLY A 53 -11.77 23.94 -12.85
CA GLY A 53 -11.54 24.28 -14.25
C GLY A 53 -12.83 24.64 -14.97
N TYR A 54 -12.83 25.73 -15.72
CA TYR A 54 -13.98 26.23 -16.46
C TYR A 54 -13.68 26.39 -17.95
N ARG A 55 -14.66 26.07 -18.79
CA ARG A 55 -14.70 26.46 -20.21
C ARG A 55 -15.83 27.48 -20.39
N GLY A 56 -15.49 28.72 -20.69
CA GLY A 56 -16.39 29.86 -20.46
C GLY A 56 -16.90 29.89 -19.02
N ASN A 57 -18.24 29.84 -18.83
CA ASN A 57 -18.88 29.78 -17.51
C ASN A 57 -19.24 28.35 -17.05
N LYS A 58 -18.91 27.32 -17.84
CA LYS A 58 -19.25 25.93 -17.51
C LYS A 58 -18.10 25.27 -16.75
N LEU A 59 -18.38 24.73 -15.57
CA LEU A 59 -17.44 23.88 -14.82
C LEU A 59 -17.18 22.60 -15.63
N VAL A 60 -15.91 22.34 -15.96
CA VAL A 60 -15.48 21.16 -16.74
C VAL A 60 -14.70 20.15 -15.90
N GLY A 61 -14.29 20.50 -14.68
CA GLY A 61 -13.66 19.56 -13.76
C GLY A 61 -12.83 20.23 -12.68
N TYR A 62 -11.94 19.45 -12.11
CA TYR A 62 -11.15 19.77 -10.93
C TYR A 62 -9.70 19.32 -11.15
N VAL A 63 -8.75 20.07 -10.62
CA VAL A 63 -7.33 19.72 -10.62
C VAL A 63 -6.79 19.84 -9.20
N PHE A 64 -5.90 18.95 -8.79
CA PHE A 64 -5.32 18.96 -7.45
C PHE A 64 -3.96 18.24 -7.40
N LEU A 65 -3.22 18.55 -6.33
CA LEU A 65 -1.95 17.89 -5.99
C LEU A 65 -2.21 16.78 -4.97
N SER A 66 -1.75 15.57 -5.26
CA SER A 66 -1.99 14.41 -4.37
C SER A 66 -1.45 14.59 -2.95
N LYS A 67 -0.35 15.35 -2.79
CA LYS A 67 0.36 15.60 -1.53
C LYS A 67 -0.55 16.19 -0.46
N ASP A 68 -1.39 17.15 -0.84
CA ASP A 68 -2.24 17.89 0.08
C ASP A 68 -3.32 16.99 0.70
N TRP A 69 -3.61 15.85 0.06
CA TRP A 69 -4.67 14.93 0.44
C TRP A 69 -4.17 13.60 1.01
N THR A 70 -2.94 13.19 0.69
CA THR A 70 -2.44 11.82 0.98
C THR A 70 -1.01 11.75 1.54
N LYS A 71 -0.51 12.82 2.16
CA LYS A 71 0.86 12.94 2.72
C LYS A 71 1.41 11.77 3.56
N LYS A 72 0.54 10.95 4.16
CA LYS A 72 0.94 9.79 4.97
C LYS A 72 1.30 8.54 4.13
N LEU A 73 0.86 8.48 2.88
CA LEU A 73 1.20 7.39 1.96
C LEU A 73 2.58 7.68 1.37
N VAL A 74 3.56 6.87 1.71
CA VAL A 74 4.95 6.99 1.21
C VAL A 74 5.31 5.75 0.41
N GLY A 75 6.24 5.89 -0.53
CA GLY A 75 6.77 4.78 -1.33
C GLY A 75 7.99 4.10 -0.71
N TYR A 76 8.69 3.28 -1.47
CA TYR A 76 9.88 2.55 -1.00
C TYR A 76 10.98 3.50 -0.52
N SER A 77 11.07 4.69 -1.10
CA SER A 77 12.01 5.74 -0.68
C SER A 77 11.69 6.38 0.67
N GLY A 78 10.57 6.01 1.30
CA GLY A 78 10.06 6.66 2.51
C GLY A 78 9.51 8.07 2.27
N LYS A 79 9.47 8.53 1.01
CA LYS A 79 8.95 9.84 0.61
C LYS A 79 7.60 9.71 -0.10
N HIS A 80 6.80 10.77 -0.02
CA HIS A 80 5.54 10.87 -0.76
C HIS A 80 5.83 11.07 -2.26
N MET A 81 5.04 10.42 -3.11
CA MET A 81 5.06 10.65 -4.56
C MET A 81 3.99 11.68 -4.91
N GLU A 82 4.39 12.72 -5.64
CA GLU A 82 3.53 13.85 -5.94
C GLU A 82 3.04 13.75 -7.39
N THR A 83 1.73 13.75 -7.55
CA THR A 83 1.06 13.76 -8.85
C THR A 83 0.03 14.87 -8.92
N LEU A 84 -0.02 15.53 -10.07
CA LEU A 84 -1.14 16.37 -10.49
C LEU A 84 -2.21 15.45 -11.07
N ILE A 85 -3.45 15.62 -10.63
CA ILE A 85 -4.56 14.78 -11.07
C ILE A 85 -5.71 15.68 -11.49
N GLY A 86 -6.30 15.37 -12.66
CA GLY A 86 -7.50 15.98 -13.17
C GLY A 86 -8.71 15.05 -13.00
N LEU A 87 -9.86 15.61 -12.66
CA LEU A 87 -11.10 14.89 -12.46
C LEU A 87 -12.26 15.65 -13.10
N ASP A 88 -13.12 14.98 -13.85
CA ASP A 88 -14.35 15.59 -14.36
C ASP A 88 -15.45 15.64 -13.26
N PRO A 89 -16.57 16.34 -13.49
CA PRO A 89 -17.70 16.38 -12.56
C PRO A 89 -18.45 15.06 -12.35
N ASN A 90 -18.08 13.98 -13.04
CA ASN A 90 -18.65 12.64 -12.86
C ASN A 90 -17.72 11.70 -12.07
N GLY A 91 -16.52 12.16 -11.73
CA GLY A 91 -15.48 11.36 -11.07
C GLY A 91 -14.61 10.56 -12.04
N VAL A 92 -14.59 10.89 -13.33
CA VAL A 92 -13.67 10.30 -14.32
C VAL A 92 -12.34 11.04 -14.27
N ILE A 93 -11.26 10.30 -14.15
CA ILE A 93 -9.90 10.87 -14.17
C ILE A 93 -9.60 11.35 -15.59
N THR A 94 -9.37 12.65 -15.76
CA THR A 94 -9.09 13.28 -17.06
C THR A 94 -7.60 13.24 -17.42
N GLY A 95 -6.74 13.14 -16.41
CA GLY A 95 -5.30 12.99 -16.59
C GLY A 95 -4.57 12.82 -15.26
N VAL A 96 -3.38 12.21 -15.31
CA VAL A 96 -2.45 12.09 -14.18
C VAL A 96 -1.06 12.45 -14.67
N LYS A 97 -0.40 13.38 -13.98
CA LYS A 97 0.96 13.81 -14.30
C LYS A 97 1.86 13.68 -13.08
N LEU A 98 2.97 13.00 -13.25
CA LEU A 98 4.03 12.93 -12.24
C LEU A 98 4.69 14.28 -12.06
N ILE A 99 4.89 14.68 -10.80
CA ILE A 99 5.56 15.92 -10.42
C ILE A 99 6.86 15.59 -9.70
N PHE A 100 6.81 14.63 -8.77
CA PHE A 100 7.97 14.25 -7.97
C PHE A 100 7.86 12.80 -7.50
N HIS A 101 8.99 12.10 -7.52
CA HIS A 101 9.19 10.86 -6.78
C HIS A 101 10.69 10.71 -6.45
N SER A 102 10.99 9.93 -5.42
CA SER A 102 12.37 9.50 -5.09
C SER A 102 12.52 7.98 -5.13
N GLU A 103 11.60 7.30 -5.81
CA GLU A 103 11.59 5.85 -5.88
C GLU A 103 12.81 5.34 -6.66
N PRO A 104 13.48 4.27 -6.19
CA PRO A 104 14.67 3.71 -6.81
C PRO A 104 14.34 2.88 -8.07
N ILE A 105 13.52 3.42 -8.97
CA ILE A 105 13.01 2.74 -10.17
C ILE A 105 14.18 2.37 -11.12
N VAL A 106 15.16 3.27 -11.28
CA VAL A 106 16.37 2.99 -12.07
C VAL A 106 17.26 1.92 -11.43
N LEU A 107 17.33 1.87 -10.09
CA LEU A 107 18.17 0.89 -9.38
C LEU A 107 17.67 -0.55 -9.55
N ILE A 108 16.39 -0.73 -9.89
CA ILE A 108 15.79 -2.03 -10.21
C ILE A 108 15.73 -2.29 -11.73
N GLY A 109 16.37 -1.44 -12.54
CA GLY A 109 16.48 -1.59 -13.99
C GLY A 109 15.27 -1.11 -14.79
N LEU A 110 14.32 -0.40 -14.16
CA LEU A 110 13.18 0.21 -14.85
C LEU A 110 13.53 1.62 -15.33
N LYS A 111 13.01 2.00 -16.49
CA LYS A 111 13.16 3.36 -17.03
C LYS A 111 12.05 4.27 -16.52
N ASP A 112 12.27 5.59 -16.53
CA ASP A 112 11.23 6.55 -16.11
C ASP A 112 9.99 6.47 -17.03
N GLU A 113 10.17 6.13 -18.32
CA GLU A 113 9.06 6.03 -19.29
C GLU A 113 8.06 4.93 -18.92
N ASN A 114 8.54 3.81 -18.36
CA ASN A 114 7.71 2.73 -17.84
C ASN A 114 6.73 3.24 -16.76
N TYR A 115 7.23 4.10 -15.88
CA TYR A 115 6.42 4.69 -14.82
C TYR A 115 5.40 5.70 -15.37
N LEU A 116 5.79 6.49 -16.36
CA LEU A 116 4.87 7.40 -17.04
C LEU A 116 3.77 6.65 -17.80
N GLU A 117 4.10 5.52 -18.43
CA GLU A 117 3.12 4.68 -19.14
C GLU A 117 2.09 4.07 -18.17
N PHE A 118 2.52 3.66 -16.98
CA PHE A 118 1.60 3.25 -15.92
C PHE A 118 0.60 4.34 -15.54
N LEU A 119 1.05 5.59 -15.41
CA LEU A 119 0.17 6.71 -15.05
C LEU A 119 -0.87 7.04 -16.13
N LYS A 120 -0.58 6.76 -17.41
CA LYS A 120 -1.55 6.96 -18.50
C LYS A 120 -2.76 6.05 -18.39
N GLN A 121 -2.64 4.87 -17.76
CA GLN A 121 -3.74 3.91 -17.60
C GLN A 121 -4.91 4.44 -16.76
N TYR A 122 -4.71 5.51 -15.99
CA TYR A 122 -5.76 6.11 -15.15
C TYR A 122 -6.73 6.99 -15.95
N ARG A 123 -6.32 7.53 -17.10
CA ARG A 123 -7.17 8.40 -17.90
C ARG A 123 -8.42 7.63 -18.35
N GLY A 124 -9.60 8.23 -18.15
CA GLY A 124 -10.89 7.62 -18.47
C GLY A 124 -11.42 6.65 -17.42
N LYS A 125 -10.67 6.35 -16.35
CA LYS A 125 -11.15 5.50 -15.24
C LYS A 125 -12.00 6.30 -14.27
N ASN A 126 -13.09 5.72 -13.78
CA ASN A 126 -13.93 6.35 -12.79
C ASN A 126 -13.49 6.00 -11.36
N ILE A 127 -13.37 7.00 -10.49
CA ILE A 127 -12.94 6.81 -9.10
C ILE A 127 -13.95 6.03 -8.24
N LYS A 128 -15.15 5.75 -8.75
CA LYS A 128 -16.15 4.89 -8.09
C LYS A 128 -15.89 3.40 -8.33
N GLU A 129 -15.04 3.04 -9.29
CA GLU A 129 -14.70 1.66 -9.62
C GLU A 129 -13.61 1.10 -8.68
N ASP A 130 -13.56 -0.23 -8.56
CA ASP A 130 -12.47 -0.94 -7.91
C ASP A 130 -11.29 -1.05 -8.88
N LEU A 131 -10.33 -0.14 -8.72
CA LEU A 131 -9.14 -0.01 -9.56
C LEU A 131 -7.89 -0.50 -8.81
N ALA A 132 -7.98 -1.65 -8.15
CA ALA A 132 -6.84 -2.25 -7.49
C ALA A 132 -5.76 -2.66 -8.50
N VAL A 133 -4.50 -2.63 -8.08
CA VAL A 133 -3.38 -3.07 -8.91
C VAL A 133 -3.48 -4.59 -9.12
N GLY A 134 -3.60 -5.02 -10.38
CA GLY A 134 -3.94 -6.41 -10.75
C GLY A 134 -5.43 -6.66 -10.99
N LYS A 135 -6.29 -5.66 -10.78
CA LYS A 135 -7.74 -5.70 -11.07
C LYS A 135 -8.19 -4.32 -11.58
N GLY A 136 -8.02 -4.09 -12.88
CA GLY A 136 -8.41 -2.83 -13.57
C GLY A 136 -7.24 -1.89 -13.90
N ILE A 137 -6.14 -1.96 -13.13
CA ILE A 137 -4.86 -1.31 -13.44
C ILE A 137 -3.78 -2.40 -13.61
N SER A 138 -3.08 -2.40 -14.74
CA SER A 138 -2.04 -3.38 -15.04
C SER A 138 -0.69 -2.99 -14.40
N MET A 139 -0.01 -4.00 -13.86
CA MET A 139 1.34 -3.90 -13.33
C MET A 139 2.44 -3.99 -14.39
N ASP A 140 2.11 -4.40 -15.61
CA ASP A 140 3.10 -4.79 -16.62
C ASP A 140 4.02 -3.63 -17.01
N ALA A 141 3.53 -2.41 -16.86
CA ALA A 141 4.29 -1.18 -17.09
C ALA A 141 5.40 -0.96 -16.04
N ILE A 142 5.24 -1.40 -14.78
CA ILE A 142 6.21 -1.22 -13.68
C ILE A 142 6.72 -2.60 -13.22
N THR A 143 7.23 -3.38 -14.16
CA THR A 143 7.83 -4.70 -13.92
C THR A 143 9.02 -4.60 -12.97
N GLY A 144 8.82 -4.83 -11.66
CA GLY A 144 9.89 -4.76 -10.67
C GLY A 144 9.65 -3.82 -9.49
N ALA A 145 8.79 -2.80 -9.64
CA ALA A 145 8.50 -1.80 -8.60
C ALA A 145 7.05 -1.93 -8.10
N THR A 146 6.70 -3.14 -7.66
CA THR A 146 5.36 -3.48 -7.19
C THR A 146 4.87 -2.57 -6.08
N VAL A 147 5.73 -2.23 -5.09
CA VAL A 147 5.40 -1.26 -4.03
C VAL A 147 4.98 0.07 -4.64
N THR A 148 5.85 0.61 -5.50
CA THR A 148 5.69 1.93 -6.09
C THR A 148 4.37 2.01 -6.83
N ALA A 149 4.03 0.99 -7.63
CA ALA A 149 2.75 0.90 -8.33
C ALA A 149 1.55 0.89 -7.37
N VAL A 150 1.59 0.05 -6.33
CA VAL A 150 0.49 -0.08 -5.35
C VAL A 150 0.30 1.21 -4.55
N VAL A 151 1.38 1.81 -4.07
CA VAL A 151 1.35 3.07 -3.32
C VAL A 151 0.89 4.21 -4.23
N GLN A 152 1.39 4.29 -5.45
CA GLN A 152 0.99 5.33 -6.40
C GLN A 152 -0.51 5.23 -6.73
N ASN A 153 -1.04 4.02 -6.91
CA ASN A 153 -2.47 3.79 -7.06
C ASN A 153 -3.27 4.29 -5.84
N ALA A 154 -2.80 3.96 -4.63
CA ALA A 154 -3.43 4.43 -3.39
C ALA A 154 -3.39 5.96 -3.26
N ILE A 155 -2.30 6.61 -3.68
CA ILE A 155 -2.15 8.07 -3.70
C ILE A 155 -3.13 8.71 -4.68
N ILE A 156 -3.20 8.24 -5.93
CA ILE A 156 -4.08 8.81 -6.96
C ILE A 156 -5.55 8.66 -6.57
N LEU A 157 -6.00 7.44 -6.30
CA LEU A 157 -7.41 7.19 -5.99
C LEU A 157 -7.80 7.80 -4.65
N GLY A 158 -6.94 7.68 -3.64
CA GLY A 158 -7.20 8.24 -2.31
C GLY A 158 -7.32 9.77 -2.31
N SER A 159 -6.46 10.46 -3.07
CA SER A 159 -6.56 11.92 -3.21
C SER A 159 -7.78 12.33 -4.04
N ALA A 160 -8.03 11.66 -5.17
CA ALA A 160 -9.18 11.96 -6.03
C ALA A 160 -10.52 11.80 -5.31
N ARG A 161 -10.67 10.75 -4.50
CA ARG A 161 -11.89 10.51 -3.71
C ARG A 161 -12.09 11.55 -2.62
N LYS A 162 -11.01 11.99 -1.95
CA LYS A 162 -11.09 13.07 -0.96
C LYS A 162 -11.48 14.41 -1.59
N VAL A 163 -10.89 14.74 -2.74
CA VAL A 163 -11.26 15.95 -3.49
C VAL A 163 -12.69 15.87 -3.99
N ALA A 164 -13.11 14.74 -4.55
CA ALA A 164 -14.49 14.56 -5.01
C ALA A 164 -15.52 14.66 -3.88
N THR A 165 -15.14 14.28 -2.65
CA THR A 165 -15.96 14.50 -1.46
C THR A 165 -15.99 15.98 -1.08
N ALA A 166 -14.84 16.66 -1.03
CA ALA A 166 -14.73 18.08 -0.69
C ALA A 166 -15.44 19.00 -1.70
N ALA A 167 -15.38 18.65 -2.98
CA ALA A 167 -16.04 19.37 -4.08
C ALA A 167 -17.54 19.00 -4.25
N GLY A 168 -18.07 18.07 -3.43
CA GLY A 168 -19.48 17.67 -3.50
C GLY A 168 -19.87 16.83 -4.72
N ILE A 169 -18.90 16.38 -5.52
CA ILE A 169 -19.09 15.60 -6.77
C ILE A 169 -19.60 14.19 -6.48
N ALA A 170 -19.06 13.57 -5.44
CA ALA A 170 -19.31 12.19 -5.13
C ALA A 170 -19.62 12.05 -3.65
N ARG A 171 -20.87 11.74 -3.35
CA ARG A 171 -21.22 11.07 -2.10
C ARG A 171 -20.83 9.60 -2.30
N PHE A 172 -19.56 9.26 -2.06
CA PHE A 172 -19.17 7.85 -2.01
C PHE A 172 -20.10 7.20 -1.01
N ALA A 173 -20.92 6.27 -1.48
CA ALA A 173 -21.72 5.46 -0.59
C ALA A 173 -20.72 4.67 0.25
N ARG A 174 -20.34 5.22 1.41
CA ARG A 174 -19.95 4.40 2.53
C ARG A 174 -21.17 3.52 2.69
N ALA A 175 -21.06 2.25 2.27
CA ALA A 175 -22.08 1.28 2.57
C ALA A 175 -22.39 1.52 4.05
N LYS A 176 -23.63 1.92 4.36
CA LYS A 176 -24.07 2.17 5.73
C LYS A 176 -24.20 0.79 6.38
N MET A 177 -23.07 0.10 6.47
CA MET A 177 -22.95 -1.17 7.12
C MET A 177 -22.91 -0.83 8.60
N GLU A 178 -23.86 -1.42 9.33
CA GLU A 178 -23.88 -1.31 10.78
C GLU A 178 -22.53 -1.76 11.32
N LYS A 179 -21.84 -0.81 11.94
CA LYS A 179 -20.62 -1.10 12.68
C LYS A 179 -21.03 -1.93 13.89
N LYS A 180 -20.90 -3.24 13.78
CA LYS A 180 -21.01 -4.13 14.93
C LYS A 180 -19.86 -3.91 15.89
N LYS A 181 -20.07 -4.21 17.16
CA LYS A 181 -18.97 -4.23 18.13
C LYS A 181 -18.22 -5.55 17.98
N ILE A 182 -16.93 -5.55 18.30
CA ILE A 182 -16.18 -6.80 18.41
C ILE A 182 -16.55 -7.44 19.75
N SER A 183 -16.90 -8.73 19.73
CA SER A 183 -17.18 -9.44 20.96
C SER A 183 -15.94 -9.49 21.85
N ARG A 184 -16.13 -9.25 23.14
CA ARG A 184 -15.07 -9.36 24.16
C ARG A 184 -14.92 -10.79 24.70
N LYS A 185 -15.80 -11.70 24.28
CA LYS A 185 -15.79 -13.10 24.73
C LYS A 185 -14.57 -13.83 24.16
N TYR A 186 -13.98 -14.66 25.01
CA TYR A 186 -12.93 -15.59 24.62
C TYR A 186 -13.45 -17.02 24.62
N THR A 187 -13.15 -17.75 23.55
CA THR A 187 -13.36 -19.18 23.43
C THR A 187 -12.05 -19.81 22.97
N PRO A 188 -11.51 -20.83 23.67
CA PRO A 188 -10.37 -21.58 23.17
C PRO A 188 -10.78 -22.35 21.90
N LEU A 189 -10.00 -22.20 20.83
CA LEU A 189 -10.26 -22.82 19.53
C LEU A 189 -8.99 -23.48 19.01
N THR A 190 -9.14 -24.68 18.46
CA THR A 190 -8.11 -25.35 17.68
C THR A 190 -7.89 -24.63 16.35
N TRP A 191 -6.77 -24.92 15.70
CA TRP A 191 -6.46 -24.39 14.38
C TRP A 191 -7.56 -24.72 13.35
N ARG A 192 -8.02 -25.98 13.37
CA ARG A 192 -9.06 -26.46 12.46
C ARG A 192 -10.36 -25.67 12.65
N GLU A 193 -10.80 -25.46 13.89
CA GLU A 193 -12.01 -24.69 14.17
C GLU A 193 -11.87 -23.22 13.70
N LEU A 194 -10.71 -22.60 13.87
CA LEU A 194 -10.47 -21.23 13.38
C LEU A 194 -10.61 -21.12 11.86
N VAL A 195 -10.14 -22.12 11.12
CA VAL A 195 -10.26 -22.20 9.65
C VAL A 195 -11.70 -22.51 9.25
N ASP A 196 -12.34 -23.51 9.86
CA ASP A 196 -13.71 -23.95 9.56
C ASP A 196 -14.73 -22.82 9.81
N LEU A 197 -14.52 -22.04 10.88
CA LEU A 197 -15.32 -20.86 11.20
C LEU A 197 -15.05 -19.66 10.29
N LYS A 198 -14.06 -19.76 9.38
CA LYS A 198 -13.58 -18.66 8.54
C LYS A 198 -13.04 -17.47 9.36
N ALA A 199 -12.69 -17.70 10.62
CA ALA A 199 -12.00 -16.73 11.47
C ALA A 199 -10.59 -16.43 10.92
N ILE A 200 -10.04 -17.42 10.22
CA ILE A 200 -8.82 -17.36 9.44
C ILE A 200 -9.17 -17.72 8.00
N ARG A 201 -8.66 -16.95 7.05
CA ARG A 201 -8.77 -17.24 5.61
C ARG A 201 -7.39 -17.53 5.04
N ASN A 202 -7.37 -18.17 3.88
CA ASN A 202 -6.14 -18.48 3.18
C ASN A 202 -6.18 -18.17 1.69
N ILE A 203 -4.98 -18.11 1.11
CA ILE A 203 -4.70 -18.12 -0.32
C ILE A 203 -3.71 -19.25 -0.56
N VAL A 204 -4.12 -20.25 -1.34
CA VAL A 204 -3.25 -21.33 -1.80
C VAL A 204 -2.85 -21.04 -3.24
N VAL A 205 -1.56 -20.89 -3.46
CA VAL A 205 -0.97 -20.76 -4.79
C VAL A 205 -0.21 -22.03 -5.10
N ARG A 206 -0.58 -22.69 -6.20
CA ARG A 206 0.12 -23.86 -6.72
C ARG A 206 1.13 -23.45 -7.79
N SER A 207 2.22 -24.20 -7.89
CA SER A 207 3.31 -23.92 -8.85
C SER A 207 2.84 -23.88 -10.30
N GLU A 208 1.84 -24.70 -10.65
CA GLU A 208 1.25 -24.76 -11.98
C GLU A 208 0.53 -23.45 -12.36
N GLN A 209 -0.07 -22.77 -11.38
CA GLN A 209 -0.68 -21.45 -11.60
C GLN A 209 0.37 -20.38 -11.92
N LEU A 210 1.65 -20.63 -11.62
CA LEU A 210 2.77 -19.75 -11.90
C LEU A 210 3.56 -20.18 -13.15
N GLY A 211 3.20 -21.31 -13.80
CA GLY A 211 3.98 -21.87 -14.90
C GLY A 211 5.37 -22.37 -14.47
N ILE A 212 5.56 -22.65 -13.19
CA ILE A 212 6.80 -23.22 -12.64
C ILE A 212 6.73 -24.75 -12.79
N LYS A 213 7.83 -25.39 -13.21
CA LYS A 213 7.88 -26.84 -13.45
C LYS A 213 7.68 -27.69 -12.18
N ASP A 214 7.96 -27.12 -11.01
CA ASP A 214 7.69 -27.72 -9.71
C ASP A 214 6.21 -28.12 -9.59
N LYS A 215 5.94 -29.20 -8.85
CA LYS A 215 4.56 -29.62 -8.54
C LYS A 215 4.18 -29.22 -7.11
N GLY A 216 2.88 -28.98 -6.91
CA GLY A 216 2.30 -28.82 -5.58
C GLY A 216 2.17 -27.36 -5.12
N VAL A 217 2.06 -27.18 -3.80
CA VAL A 217 1.78 -25.87 -3.20
C VAL A 217 3.06 -25.03 -3.19
N TYR A 218 3.03 -23.92 -3.95
CA TYR A 218 4.08 -22.93 -3.97
C TYR A 218 4.02 -22.03 -2.73
N LEU A 219 2.82 -21.56 -2.38
CA LEU A 219 2.56 -20.74 -1.20
C LEU A 219 1.22 -21.14 -0.58
N ASP A 220 1.19 -21.33 0.73
CA ASP A 220 -0.04 -21.42 1.52
C ASP A 220 -0.03 -20.30 2.55
N LEU A 221 -0.77 -19.23 2.27
CA LEU A 221 -0.79 -17.99 3.06
C LEU A 221 -2.10 -17.91 3.85
N TYR A 222 -2.01 -17.61 5.14
CA TYR A 222 -3.14 -17.44 6.04
C TYR A 222 -3.16 -16.03 6.60
N PHE A 223 -4.36 -15.48 6.79
CA PHE A 223 -4.56 -14.14 7.30
C PHE A 223 -5.89 -13.98 8.02
N GLY A 224 -5.98 -12.96 8.86
CA GLY A 224 -7.20 -12.59 9.58
C GLY A 224 -6.99 -11.43 10.54
N VAL A 225 -8.09 -10.91 11.09
CA VAL A 225 -8.06 -9.81 12.07
C VAL A 225 -7.77 -10.36 13.45
N LEU A 226 -6.84 -9.72 14.17
CA LEU A 226 -6.40 -10.15 15.49
C LEU A 226 -7.24 -9.60 16.64
N THR A 227 -8.04 -8.57 16.42
CA THR A 227 -8.68 -7.84 17.52
C THR A 227 -9.73 -8.63 18.30
N PRO A 228 -10.56 -9.53 17.72
CA PRO A 228 -11.43 -10.38 18.53
C PRO A 228 -10.61 -11.30 19.43
N PRO A 229 -10.84 -11.34 20.76
CA PRO A 229 -10.04 -12.17 21.68
C PRO A 229 -10.01 -13.65 21.28
N SER A 230 -11.14 -14.18 20.80
CA SER A 230 -11.23 -15.57 20.32
C SER A 230 -10.41 -15.86 19.06
N ILE A 231 -10.02 -14.85 18.29
CA ILE A 231 -9.10 -15.02 17.15
C ILE A 231 -7.67 -14.72 17.63
N GLY A 232 -7.44 -13.51 18.15
CA GLY A 232 -6.11 -13.02 18.49
C GLY A 232 -5.40 -13.85 19.56
N ARG A 233 -6.08 -14.26 20.63
CA ARG A 233 -5.47 -15.05 21.71
C ARG A 233 -5.14 -16.46 21.25
N ASN A 234 -6.01 -17.10 20.46
CA ASN A 234 -5.70 -18.43 19.92
C ASN A 234 -4.55 -18.37 18.88
N VAL A 235 -4.42 -17.28 18.12
CA VAL A 235 -3.32 -17.12 17.16
C VAL A 235 -1.99 -16.80 17.86
N LEU A 236 -1.97 -15.79 18.73
CA LEU A 236 -0.75 -15.20 19.30
C LEU A 236 -0.37 -15.73 20.68
N GLY A 237 -1.35 -16.24 21.44
CA GLY A 237 -1.26 -16.45 22.88
C GLY A 237 -1.48 -15.15 23.66
N ASP A 238 -1.76 -15.29 24.95
CA ASP A 238 -2.23 -14.18 25.80
C ASP A 238 -1.25 -13.02 25.88
N LYS A 239 0.04 -13.30 26.11
CA LYS A 239 1.06 -12.25 26.25
C LYS A 239 1.17 -11.39 24.99
N LEU A 240 1.42 -12.01 23.84
CA LEU A 240 1.63 -11.28 22.59
C LEU A 240 0.33 -10.61 22.11
N TYR A 241 -0.83 -11.22 22.33
CA TYR A 241 -2.13 -10.58 22.08
C TYR A 241 -2.29 -9.30 22.90
N ASN A 242 -2.08 -9.36 24.22
CA ASN A 242 -2.20 -8.21 25.11
C ASN A 242 -1.22 -7.10 24.74
N ASP A 243 0.04 -7.45 24.43
CA ASP A 243 1.06 -6.49 23.98
C ASP A 243 0.72 -5.86 22.62
N THR A 244 -0.05 -6.56 21.79
CA THR A 244 -0.53 -6.04 20.51
C THR A 244 -1.70 -5.08 20.73
N MET A 245 -2.70 -5.47 21.52
CA MET A 245 -3.85 -4.61 21.83
C MET A 245 -3.44 -3.34 22.56
N LYS A 246 -2.46 -3.41 23.47
CA LYS A 246 -1.90 -2.22 24.16
C LYS A 246 -1.19 -1.25 23.22
N ALA A 247 -0.59 -1.75 22.14
CA ALA A 247 0.15 -0.93 21.18
C ALA A 247 -0.76 -0.24 20.15
N LEU A 248 -2.00 -0.70 19.99
CA LEU A 248 -2.98 -0.11 19.09
C LEU A 248 -3.50 1.22 19.64
N LYS A 249 -3.43 2.27 18.83
CA LYS A 249 -4.12 3.53 19.11
C LYS A 249 -5.60 3.44 18.75
N LYS A 250 -6.37 4.43 19.18
CA LYS A 250 -7.79 4.55 18.79
C LYS A 250 -7.92 4.54 17.27
N GLY A 251 -8.82 3.69 16.75
CA GLY A 251 -9.06 3.52 15.32
C GLY A 251 -8.02 2.69 14.57
N GLU A 252 -6.92 2.25 15.21
CA GLU A 252 -6.00 1.28 14.62
C GLU A 252 -6.52 -0.15 14.80
N SER A 253 -6.18 -1.01 13.85
CA SER A 253 -6.50 -2.44 13.89
C SER A 253 -5.23 -3.27 13.68
N ALA A 254 -5.27 -4.57 13.98
CA ALA A 254 -4.18 -5.49 13.70
C ALA A 254 -4.68 -6.68 12.89
N ILE A 255 -3.95 -7.04 11.85
CA ILE A 255 -4.11 -8.31 11.14
C ILE A 255 -2.89 -9.19 11.38
N PHE A 256 -3.04 -10.50 11.25
CA PHE A 256 -1.90 -11.39 11.09
C PHE A 256 -1.82 -11.87 9.65
N VAL A 257 -0.60 -12.14 9.20
CA VAL A 257 -0.33 -12.85 7.96
C VAL A 257 0.78 -13.85 8.25
N PHE A 258 0.63 -15.09 7.83
CA PHE A 258 1.72 -16.06 7.84
C PHE A 258 1.65 -16.95 6.62
N ALA A 259 2.77 -17.55 6.26
CA ALA A 259 2.83 -18.44 5.12
C ALA A 259 3.71 -19.67 5.35
N ARG A 260 3.44 -20.68 4.53
CA ARG A 260 4.22 -21.90 4.34
C ARG A 260 4.53 -22.09 2.87
N GLY A 261 5.45 -23.01 2.59
CA GLY A 261 5.85 -23.36 1.22
C GLY A 261 7.10 -22.63 0.73
N LYS A 262 7.36 -22.75 -0.57
CA LYS A 262 8.59 -22.22 -1.20
C LYS A 262 8.51 -20.71 -1.43
N GLY A 263 7.32 -20.19 -1.70
CA GLY A 263 7.04 -18.77 -1.86
C GLY A 263 7.30 -17.97 -0.59
N SER A 264 7.25 -16.65 -0.73
CA SER A 264 7.32 -15.71 0.39
C SER A 264 6.40 -14.51 0.12
N PHE A 265 5.69 -14.04 1.14
CA PHE A 265 4.91 -12.80 1.14
C PHE A 265 5.68 -11.61 1.75
N ILE A 266 6.78 -11.87 2.46
CA ILE A 266 7.68 -10.79 2.95
C ILE A 266 8.60 -10.33 1.81
N GLY A 267 9.10 -11.30 1.04
CA GLY A 267 10.02 -11.05 -0.05
C GLY A 267 11.48 -10.80 0.34
N SER A 268 12.31 -10.61 -0.68
CA SER A 268 13.77 -10.47 -0.53
C SER A 268 14.24 -9.02 -0.40
N GLY A 269 13.35 -8.05 -0.63
CA GLY A 269 13.67 -6.62 -0.62
C GLY A 269 13.36 -5.90 0.69
N PHE A 270 13.01 -6.64 1.76
CA PHE A 270 12.68 -6.04 3.04
C PHE A 270 13.94 -5.46 3.71
N ALA A 271 14.11 -4.14 3.62
CA ALA A 271 15.10 -3.37 4.37
C ALA A 271 14.43 -2.63 5.54
N ARG A 272 15.20 -2.31 6.59
CA ARG A 272 14.75 -1.44 7.68
C ARG A 272 14.31 -0.09 7.09
N GLY A 273 13.10 0.35 7.41
CA GLY A 273 12.42 1.53 6.87
C GLY A 273 11.53 1.28 5.64
N GLY A 274 11.40 0.03 5.18
CA GLY A 274 10.70 -0.33 3.94
C GLY A 274 9.18 -0.58 4.06
N ILE A 275 8.55 -0.77 2.91
CA ILE A 275 7.13 -1.12 2.76
C ILE A 275 7.02 -2.58 2.31
N PHE A 276 6.02 -3.30 2.81
CA PHE A 276 5.71 -4.65 2.33
C PHE A 276 5.17 -4.58 0.90
N ASP A 277 5.89 -5.23 -0.01
CA ASP A 277 5.69 -5.10 -1.46
C ASP A 277 4.79 -6.17 -2.06
N ARG A 278 4.59 -7.27 -1.35
CA ARG A 278 3.83 -8.41 -1.89
C ARG A 278 2.39 -8.42 -1.45
N PHE A 279 1.94 -7.54 -0.57
CA PHE A 279 0.53 -7.50 -0.24
C PHE A 279 0.06 -6.13 0.24
N HIS A 280 -1.23 -5.93 0.06
CA HIS A 280 -1.98 -4.83 0.65
C HIS A 280 -3.39 -5.34 0.96
N ILE A 281 -4.13 -4.59 1.77
CA ILE A 281 -5.56 -4.83 1.92
C ILE A 281 -6.34 -3.69 1.30
N SER A 282 -7.45 -3.99 0.65
CA SER A 282 -8.39 -2.97 0.17
C SER A 282 -9.74 -3.13 0.87
N GLN A 283 -10.33 -2.01 1.27
CA GLN A 283 -11.66 -1.97 1.85
C GLN A 283 -12.42 -0.80 1.24
N ASN A 284 -13.57 -1.11 0.65
CA ASN A 284 -14.34 -0.17 -0.16
C ASN A 284 -13.43 0.45 -1.24
N ASP A 285 -13.23 1.76 -1.14
CA ASP A 285 -12.50 2.63 -2.03
C ASP A 285 -11.13 3.02 -1.45
N LYS A 286 -10.57 2.23 -0.52
CA LYS A 286 -9.31 2.52 0.14
C LYS A 286 -8.35 1.35 0.06
N THR A 287 -7.07 1.68 -0.09
CA THR A 287 -5.95 0.74 -0.09
C THR A 287 -5.07 1.02 1.12
N PHE A 288 -4.73 -0.02 1.86
CA PHE A 288 -3.87 0.04 3.03
C PHE A 288 -2.61 -0.77 2.77
N VAL A 289 -1.47 -0.08 2.81
CA VAL A 289 -0.13 -0.64 2.68
C VAL A 289 0.56 -0.66 4.04
N PHE A 290 1.53 -1.57 4.22
CA PHE A 290 2.15 -1.81 5.52
C PHE A 290 3.64 -1.46 5.49
N ARG A 291 4.11 -0.82 6.56
CA ARG A 291 5.54 -0.52 6.77
C ARG A 291 6.17 -1.47 7.77
N ASP A 292 7.49 -1.55 7.74
CA ASP A 292 8.28 -2.31 8.70
C ASP A 292 8.03 -1.89 10.16
N ILE A 293 7.88 -0.59 10.43
CA ILE A 293 7.56 -0.06 11.76
C ILE A 293 6.15 -0.47 12.26
N ASP A 294 5.33 -0.98 11.34
CA ASP A 294 3.96 -1.44 11.59
C ASP A 294 3.90 -2.98 11.61
N TYR A 295 5.06 -3.65 11.58
CA TYR A 295 5.20 -5.09 11.53
C TYR A 295 5.86 -5.64 12.80
N ARG A 296 5.36 -6.77 13.30
CA ARG A 296 6.00 -7.57 14.34
C ARG A 296 6.07 -9.04 13.89
N LYS A 297 7.27 -9.59 13.81
CA LYS A 297 7.48 -10.98 13.42
C LYS A 297 6.84 -11.95 14.42
N ILE A 298 6.21 -13.01 13.91
CA ILE A 298 5.82 -14.19 14.68
C ILE A 298 6.48 -15.43 14.09
N THR A 299 6.79 -16.41 14.93
CA THR A 299 7.49 -17.64 14.53
C THR A 299 6.64 -18.89 14.72
N ARG A 300 5.48 -18.77 15.36
CA ARG A 300 4.52 -19.86 15.54
C ARG A 300 3.12 -19.33 15.79
N ILE A 301 2.14 -20.19 15.56
CA ILE A 301 0.73 -20.00 15.92
C ILE A 301 0.45 -20.83 17.17
N ARG A 302 -0.34 -20.29 18.12
CA ARG A 302 -0.58 -20.95 19.41
C ARG A 302 -1.72 -21.96 19.42
N ALA A 303 -2.68 -21.82 18.51
CA ALA A 303 -3.84 -22.70 18.43
C ALA A 303 -3.39 -24.16 18.29
N LYS A 304 -4.04 -25.06 19.04
CA LYS A 304 -3.72 -26.49 19.01
C LYS A 304 -3.90 -27.04 17.59
N GLY A 305 -2.91 -27.80 17.12
CA GLY A 305 -2.90 -28.38 15.77
C GLY A 305 -2.56 -27.39 14.65
N ALA A 306 -2.08 -26.19 14.99
CA ALA A 306 -1.63 -25.24 13.98
C ALA A 306 -0.38 -25.76 13.25
N PRO A 307 -0.28 -25.50 11.93
CA PRO A 307 0.89 -25.92 11.17
C PRO A 307 2.13 -25.09 11.53
N GLU A 308 3.31 -25.68 11.31
CA GLU A 308 4.56 -24.92 11.37
C GLU A 308 4.61 -23.83 10.32
N ILE A 309 5.02 -22.61 10.67
CA ILE A 309 5.08 -21.49 9.74
C ILE A 309 6.52 -21.24 9.29
N LYS A 310 6.71 -20.87 8.02
CA LYS A 310 8.02 -20.45 7.50
C LYS A 310 8.29 -18.98 7.81
N GLU A 311 7.25 -18.17 7.68
CA GLU A 311 7.29 -16.73 7.91
C GLU A 311 5.92 -16.24 8.36
N GLY A 312 5.90 -15.20 9.17
CA GLY A 312 4.65 -14.58 9.60
C GLY A 312 4.88 -13.33 10.44
N GLY A 313 3.83 -12.53 10.56
CA GLY A 313 3.80 -11.43 11.51
C GLY A 313 2.44 -10.81 11.71
N ILE A 314 2.45 -9.86 12.63
CA ILE A 314 1.37 -8.94 12.95
C ILE A 314 1.61 -7.67 12.15
N PHE A 315 0.55 -7.15 11.53
CA PHE A 315 0.57 -5.94 10.74
C PHE A 315 -0.47 -4.97 11.29
N ILE A 316 -0.01 -3.78 11.69
CA ILE A 316 -0.87 -2.72 12.23
C ILE A 316 -1.44 -1.90 11.08
N VAL A 317 -2.76 -1.82 11.01
CA VAL A 317 -3.48 -0.93 10.09
C VAL A 317 -3.59 0.44 10.76
N ARG A 318 -2.67 1.35 10.42
CA ARG A 318 -2.61 2.71 10.98
C ARG A 318 -3.58 3.69 10.31
N SER A 319 -4.87 3.39 10.37
CA SER A 319 -5.88 4.24 9.74
C SER A 319 -7.26 4.09 10.36
N GLU A 320 -7.83 5.19 10.83
CA GLU A 320 -9.23 5.25 11.30
C GLU A 320 -10.25 5.02 10.17
N ASP A 321 -9.78 5.07 8.93
CA ASP A 321 -10.57 4.82 7.74
C ASP A 321 -10.83 3.33 7.47
N PHE A 322 -10.13 2.44 8.18
CA PHE A 322 -10.30 0.99 8.11
C PHE A 322 -11.26 0.49 9.19
N GLU A 323 -12.37 -0.09 8.78
CA GLU A 323 -13.38 -0.66 9.66
C GLU A 323 -13.27 -2.17 9.70
N GLN A 324 -12.56 -2.68 10.71
CA GLN A 324 -12.24 -4.11 10.87
C GLN A 324 -13.44 -5.07 10.92
N THR A 325 -14.64 -4.59 11.25
CA THR A 325 -15.87 -5.41 11.27
C THR A 325 -16.54 -5.52 9.89
N LEU A 326 -16.09 -4.70 8.93
CA LEU A 326 -16.56 -4.74 7.55
C LEU A 326 -15.65 -5.65 6.72
N PRO A 327 -16.18 -6.27 5.65
CA PRO A 327 -15.37 -7.05 4.73
C PRO A 327 -14.23 -6.24 4.12
N PHE A 328 -13.08 -6.88 3.89
CA PHE A 328 -11.98 -6.34 3.11
C PHE A 328 -11.41 -7.42 2.19
N GLU A 329 -10.74 -7.01 1.12
CA GLU A 329 -9.98 -7.88 0.23
C GLU A 329 -8.51 -7.87 0.65
N PHE A 330 -7.94 -9.06 0.82
CA PHE A 330 -6.49 -9.22 0.92
C PHE A 330 -5.94 -9.46 -0.48
N ASN A 331 -5.02 -8.61 -0.92
CA ASN A 331 -4.43 -8.68 -2.26
C ASN A 331 -2.95 -9.05 -2.13
N LEU A 332 -2.60 -10.22 -2.64
CA LEU A 332 -1.25 -10.76 -2.72
C LEU A 332 -0.71 -10.54 -4.13
N ILE A 333 0.53 -10.10 -4.24
CA ILE A 333 1.29 -9.96 -5.48
C ILE A 333 2.53 -10.82 -5.33
N LEU A 334 2.55 -11.95 -6.02
CA LEU A 334 3.72 -12.83 -6.03
C LEU A 334 4.67 -12.43 -7.14
N THR A 335 5.92 -12.25 -6.75
CA THR A 335 7.06 -12.16 -7.67
C THR A 335 7.73 -13.52 -7.73
N TYR A 336 7.86 -14.07 -8.93
CA TYR A 336 8.46 -15.39 -9.15
C TYR A 336 9.34 -15.38 -10.41
N ARG A 337 9.99 -16.50 -10.71
CA ARG A 337 10.82 -16.65 -11.91
C ARG A 337 10.39 -17.86 -12.73
N VAL A 338 10.35 -17.67 -14.05
CA VAL A 338 10.19 -18.73 -15.05
C VAL A 338 11.41 -18.68 -15.95
N GLY A 339 12.34 -19.63 -15.76
CA GLY A 339 13.68 -19.52 -16.34
C GLY A 339 14.43 -18.30 -15.78
N SER A 340 14.96 -17.45 -16.65
CA SER A 340 15.64 -16.20 -16.27
C SER A 340 14.69 -15.01 -16.09
N LYS A 341 13.45 -15.12 -16.56
CA LYS A 341 12.47 -14.02 -16.53
C LYS A 341 11.81 -13.89 -15.16
N LYS A 342 11.75 -12.65 -14.66
CA LYS A 342 11.02 -12.28 -13.43
C LYS A 342 9.59 -11.96 -13.82
N GLU A 343 8.64 -12.67 -13.21
CA GLU A 343 7.21 -12.58 -13.49
C GLU A 343 6.46 -12.17 -12.23
N PHE A 344 5.24 -11.65 -12.42
CA PHE A 344 4.36 -11.23 -11.34
C PHE A 344 2.97 -11.81 -11.54
N LYS A 345 2.32 -12.20 -10.44
CA LYS A 345 0.93 -12.64 -10.48
C LYS A 345 0.20 -12.24 -9.20
N SER A 346 -0.98 -11.67 -9.38
CA SER A 346 -1.83 -11.24 -8.28
C SER A 346 -2.85 -12.31 -7.91
N PHE A 347 -3.14 -12.41 -6.63
CA PHE A 347 -4.17 -13.25 -6.03
C PHE A 347 -4.92 -12.42 -5.01
N SER A 348 -6.22 -12.65 -4.85
CA SER A 348 -7.00 -11.96 -3.83
C SER A 348 -7.90 -12.93 -3.07
N SER A 349 -8.25 -12.55 -1.84
CA SER A 349 -9.19 -13.29 -1.02
C SER A 349 -9.92 -12.36 -0.05
N ARG A 350 -11.25 -12.46 -0.08
CA ARG A 350 -12.13 -11.67 0.78
C ARG A 350 -12.14 -12.22 2.21
N TYR A 351 -12.06 -11.31 3.18
CA TYR A 351 -12.21 -11.60 4.60
C TYR A 351 -13.30 -10.74 5.24
N LYS A 352 -14.03 -11.34 6.18
CA LYS A 352 -14.92 -10.66 7.13
C LYS A 352 -14.80 -11.40 8.45
N ILE A 353 -14.77 -10.67 9.56
CA ILE A 353 -14.89 -11.28 10.89
C ILE A 353 -16.22 -12.06 10.94
N PRO A 354 -16.22 -13.36 11.28
CA PRO A 354 -17.46 -14.13 11.42
C PRO A 354 -18.40 -13.53 12.48
N GLU A 355 -19.71 -13.56 12.20
CA GLU A 355 -20.74 -12.92 13.04
C GLU A 355 -20.68 -13.33 14.51
N ARG A 356 -20.28 -14.56 14.82
CA ARG A 356 -20.12 -15.05 16.19
C ARG A 356 -19.05 -14.32 17.03
N PHE A 357 -18.18 -13.54 16.39
CA PHE A 357 -17.16 -12.73 17.05
C PHE A 357 -17.52 -11.24 17.05
N LEU A 358 -18.77 -10.91 16.68
CA LEU A 358 -19.34 -9.57 16.66
C LEU A 358 -20.54 -9.50 17.63
N GLU A 359 -20.90 -8.29 18.04
CA GLU A 359 -22.02 -7.94 18.94
C GLU A 359 -22.86 -6.78 18.39
#